data_AF-A0A519EB01-F1
#
_entry.id   AF-A0A519EB01-F1
#
_cell.length_a   1.000
_cell.length_b   1.000
_cell.length_c   1.000
_cell.angle_alpha   90.00
_cell.angle_beta   90.00
_cell.angle_gamma   90.00
#
_symmetry.space_group_name_H-M   'P 1'
#
loop_
_entity.id
_entity.type
_entity.pdbx_description
1 polymer ?
#
loop_
_entity_poly.entity_id
_entity_poly.type
_entity_poly.pdbx_seq_one_letter_code
_entity_poly.pdbx_strand_id
1 'polypeptide(L)'
;MNCKPGDLAIIVRAHGPSLGQIVRCLKLNPLISSVPTFGVNGTGAPEPFWDIDITIVAFNGTKVRYVPDACLRPIRDPGDDAVDETLLRLPSPRQEVTA
;
A
#
# COMPACT_ATOMS: atom_id res chain seq x y z
N MET A 1 10.33 1.86 6.60
CA MET A 1 9.85 0.69 5.83
C MET A 1 8.47 0.35 6.33
N ASN A 2 7.46 0.43 5.46
CA ASN A 2 6.05 0.32 5.79
C ASN A 2 5.59 -1.14 5.85
N CYS A 3 6.04 -1.95 4.89
CA CYS A 3 5.68 -3.36 4.76
C CYS A 3 6.77 -4.29 5.29
N LYS A 4 6.42 -5.57 5.49
CA LYS A 4 7.33 -6.69 5.78
C LYS A 4 7.06 -7.87 4.83
N PRO A 5 7.97 -8.87 4.71
CA PRO A 5 7.74 -10.00 3.82
C PRO A 5 6.45 -10.74 4.20
N GLY A 6 5.61 -11.02 3.20
CA GLY A 6 4.32 -11.68 3.35
C GLY A 6 3.11 -10.75 3.57
N ASP A 7 3.32 -9.46 3.85
CA ASP A 7 2.24 -8.50 4.06
C ASP A 7 1.33 -8.39 2.83
N LEU A 8 0.03 -8.24 3.08
CA LEU A 8 -0.89 -7.63 2.12
C LEU A 8 -0.81 -6.11 2.28
N ALA A 9 -0.77 -5.39 1.17
CA ALA A 9 -0.68 -3.94 1.16
C ALA A 9 -1.52 -3.35 0.03
N ILE A 10 -1.99 -2.12 0.22
CA ILE A 10 -2.65 -1.34 -0.82
C ILE A 10 -1.70 -0.30 -1.39
N ILE A 11 -1.71 -0.13 -2.71
CA ILE A 11 -0.96 0.92 -3.40
C ILE A 11 -1.64 2.26 -3.16
N VAL A 12 -0.99 3.15 -2.41
CA VAL A 12 -1.52 4.47 -2.01
C VAL A 12 -0.87 5.64 -2.75
N ARG A 13 0.23 5.40 -3.47
CA ARG A 13 0.89 6.40 -4.32
C ARG A 13 1.21 5.79 -5.68
N ALA A 14 0.33 6.02 -6.64
CA ALA A 14 0.52 5.65 -8.04
C ALA A 14 -0.34 6.56 -8.93
N HIS A 15 -0.04 6.59 -10.22
CA HIS A 15 -0.93 7.18 -11.22
C HIS A 15 -1.68 6.09 -11.97
N GLY A 16 -2.94 6.37 -12.33
CA GLY A 16 -3.75 5.49 -13.16
C GLY A 16 -4.29 4.26 -12.42
N PRO A 17 -4.48 3.13 -13.12
CA PRO A 17 -5.29 2.00 -12.64
C PRO A 17 -4.64 1.21 -11.51
N SER A 18 -3.36 1.44 -11.23
CA SER A 18 -2.61 0.76 -10.17
C SER A 18 -2.91 1.33 -8.78
N LEU A 19 -3.46 2.54 -8.68
CA LEU A 19 -3.85 3.14 -7.40
C LEU A 19 -4.99 2.34 -6.76
N GLY A 20 -4.86 2.02 -5.48
CA GLY A 20 -5.86 1.25 -4.73
C GLY A 20 -5.80 -0.26 -4.94
N GLN A 21 -4.89 -0.78 -5.78
CA GLN A 21 -4.72 -2.21 -5.93
C GLN A 21 -4.10 -2.83 -4.67
N ILE A 22 -4.60 -4.01 -4.32
CA ILE A 22 -4.08 -4.84 -3.24
C ILE A 22 -3.02 -5.78 -3.80
N VAL A 23 -1.88 -5.82 -3.14
CA VAL A 23 -0.71 -6.62 -3.54
C VAL A 23 -0.15 -7.37 -2.33
N ARG A 24 0.52 -8.49 -2.58
CA ARG A 24 1.32 -9.19 -1.58
C ARG A 24 2.80 -8.83 -1.73
N CYS A 25 3.43 -8.43 -0.63
CA CYS A 25 4.86 -8.14 -0.55
C CYS A 25 5.65 -9.46 -0.48
N LEU A 26 6.33 -9.85 -1.56
CA LEU A 26 7.03 -11.14 -1.64
C LEU A 26 8.46 -11.04 -1.13
N LYS A 27 9.24 -10.11 -1.70
CA LYS A 27 10.67 -9.97 -1.43
C LYS A 27 11.04 -8.49 -1.44
N LEU A 28 11.75 -8.07 -0.39
CA LEU A 28 12.34 -6.74 -0.33
C LEU A 28 13.65 -6.75 -1.13
N ASN A 29 13.77 -5.82 -2.06
CA ASN A 29 15.01 -5.56 -2.77
C ASN A 29 15.56 -4.21 -2.28
N PRO A 30 16.76 -4.19 -1.68
CA PRO A 30 17.22 -3.04 -0.92
C PRO A 30 17.47 -1.80 -1.79
N LEU A 31 17.85 -1.94 -3.06
CA LEU A 31 18.01 -0.83 -4.01
C LEU A 31 17.91 -1.34 -5.45
N ILE A 32 17.20 -0.62 -6.32
CA ILE A 32 17.49 -0.61 -7.75
C ILE A 32 18.21 0.71 -8.00
N SER A 33 19.42 0.61 -8.56
CA SER A 33 19.99 1.69 -9.34
C SER A 33 19.02 1.98 -10.49
N SER A 34 18.29 3.11 -10.42
CA SER A 34 17.34 3.59 -11.45
C SER A 34 16.11 2.71 -11.74
N VAL A 35 15.06 2.88 -10.94
CA VAL A 35 13.73 2.32 -11.27
C VAL A 35 12.99 3.35 -12.14
N PRO A 36 12.33 2.97 -13.26
CA PRO A 36 11.40 3.86 -13.94
C PRO A 36 10.34 4.34 -12.93
N THR A 37 10.28 5.65 -12.78
CA THR A 37 9.77 6.39 -11.62
C THR A 37 8.29 6.07 -11.31
N PHE A 38 7.99 5.31 -10.25
CA PHE A 38 6.59 5.20 -9.81
C PHE A 38 6.11 6.54 -9.22
N GLY A 39 5.51 7.40 -10.05
CA GLY A 39 4.53 8.43 -9.66
C GLY A 39 4.84 9.42 -8.53
N VAL A 40 6.08 9.52 -8.04
CA VAL A 40 6.49 10.58 -7.11
C VAL A 40 7.58 11.37 -7.80
N ASN A 41 7.33 12.67 -7.98
CA ASN A 41 8.21 13.68 -8.60
C ASN A 41 9.70 13.33 -8.53
N GLY A 42 10.22 12.63 -9.55
CA GLY A 42 11.60 12.68 -10.08
C GLY A 42 12.81 12.64 -9.14
N THR A 43 12.68 12.49 -7.82
CA THR A 43 13.85 12.46 -6.93
C THR A 43 14.44 11.06 -7.00
N GLY A 44 15.43 10.87 -7.86
CA GLY A 44 16.20 9.64 -8.08
C GLY A 44 17.00 9.16 -6.87
N ALA A 45 16.49 9.34 -5.65
CA ALA A 45 17.02 8.70 -4.47
C ALA A 45 16.71 7.20 -4.58
N PRO A 46 17.71 6.32 -4.40
CA PRO A 46 17.48 4.90 -4.44
C PRO A 46 16.65 4.52 -3.20
N GLU A 47 15.46 3.99 -3.45
CA GLU A 47 14.53 3.53 -2.42
C GLU A 47 14.38 2.01 -2.49
N PRO A 48 14.23 1.31 -1.35
CA PRO A 48 13.84 -0.09 -1.36
C PRO A 48 12.47 -0.29 -2.03
N PHE A 49 12.34 -1.42 -2.73
CA PHE A 49 11.09 -1.81 -3.37
C PHE A 49 10.75 -3.27 -3.05
N TRP A 50 9.46 -3.57 -3.15
CA TRP A 50 8.92 -4.90 -2.95
C TRP A 50 8.61 -5.55 -4.29
N ASP A 51 9.09 -6.78 -4.50
CA ASP A 51 8.50 -7.66 -5.50
C ASP A 51 7.08 -8.04 -5.07
N ILE A 52 6.14 -8.01 -6.01
CA ILE A 52 4.72 -8.25 -5.77
C ILE A 52 4.16 -9.42 -6.59
N ASP A 53 3.07 -10.00 -6.11
CA ASP A 53 2.41 -11.17 -6.68
C ASP A 53 1.64 -10.88 -7.99
N ILE A 54 1.28 -9.63 -8.26
CA ILE A 54 0.59 -9.23 -9.49
C ILE A 54 1.45 -8.37 -10.42
N THR A 55 1.04 -8.25 -11.69
CA THR A 55 1.62 -7.31 -12.64
C THR A 55 0.79 -6.04 -12.67
N ILE A 56 1.44 -4.90 -12.50
CA ILE A 56 0.81 -3.57 -12.52
C ILE A 56 1.36 -2.74 -13.68
N VAL A 57 0.64 -1.68 -14.03
CA VAL A 57 1.06 -0.75 -15.10
C VAL A 57 1.63 0.50 -14.45
N ALA A 58 2.91 0.77 -14.69
CA ALA A 58 3.59 1.98 -14.25
C ALA A 58 3.09 3.20 -15.05
N PHE A 59 3.42 4.41 -14.58
CA PHE A 59 2.97 5.66 -15.20
C PHE A 59 3.37 5.79 -16.70
N ASN A 60 4.49 5.18 -17.09
CA ASN A 60 5.00 5.16 -18.46
C ASN A 60 4.40 4.02 -19.32
N GLY A 61 3.37 3.33 -18.83
CA GLY A 61 2.74 2.19 -19.49
C GLY A 61 3.50 0.86 -19.37
N THR A 62 4.67 0.84 -18.73
CA THR A 62 5.47 -0.38 -18.58
C THR A 62 4.82 -1.30 -17.56
N LYS A 63 4.73 -2.59 -17.90
CA LYS A 63 4.27 -3.64 -16.99
C LYS A 63 5.40 -4.06 -16.06
N VAL A 64 5.15 -3.99 -14.75
CA VAL A 64 6.14 -4.26 -13.71
C VAL A 64 5.54 -5.11 -12.60
N ARG A 65 6.40 -5.77 -11.82
CA ARG A 65 6.02 -6.61 -10.66
C ARG A 65 6.74 -6.17 -9.39
N TYR A 66 6.98 -4.86 -9.28
CA TYR A 66 7.55 -4.27 -8.08
C TYR A 66 6.89 -2.93 -7.76
N VAL A 67 6.92 -2.54 -6.49
CA VAL A 67 6.42 -1.25 -5.99
C VAL A 67 7.37 -0.70 -4.91
N PRO A 68 7.74 0.59 -4.93
CA PRO A 68 8.50 1.20 -3.85
C PRO A 68 7.76 1.10 -2.51
N ASP A 69 8.49 0.89 -1.41
CA ASP A 69 7.88 0.72 -0.09
C ASP A 69 7.07 1.96 0.35
N ALA A 70 7.49 3.17 -0.02
CA ALA A 70 6.75 4.41 0.23
C ALA A 70 5.41 4.51 -0.50
N CYS A 71 5.19 3.69 -1.53
CA CYS A 71 3.93 3.62 -2.28
C CYS A 71 2.93 2.62 -1.68
N LEU A 72 3.33 1.86 -0.67
CA LEU A 72 2.52 0.81 -0.06
C LEU A 72 2.05 1.20 1.34
N ARG A 73 0.81 0.84 1.65
CA ARG A 73 0.26 0.86 3.00
C ARG A 73 -0.15 -0.56 3.40
N PRO A 74 0.46 -1.16 4.43
CA PRO A 74 0.12 -2.52 4.84
C PRO A 74 -1.33 -2.58 5.34
N ILE A 75 -2.03 -3.65 4.96
CA ILE A 75 -3.33 -4.03 5.49
C ILE A 75 -3.02 -5.03 6.60
N ARG A 76 -3.06 -4.56 7.85
CA ARG A 76 -2.84 -5.41 9.01
C ARG A 76 -4.19 -5.68 9.65
N ASP A 77 -4.43 -6.95 9.98
CA ASP A 77 -5.48 -7.29 10.90
C ASP A 77 -5.14 -6.62 12.25
N PRO A 78 -6.00 -5.73 12.77
CA PRO A 78 -5.75 -5.11 14.05
C PRO A 78 -5.84 -6.11 15.23
N GLY A 79 -6.25 -7.36 14.98
CA GLY A 79 -6.36 -8.45 15.96
C GLY A 79 -7.74 -8.53 16.61
N ASP A 80 -7.98 -9.57 17.40
CA ASP A 80 -9.29 -9.78 18.05
C ASP A 80 -9.65 -8.65 19.04
N ASP A 81 -8.65 -7.96 19.59
CA ASP A 81 -8.80 -6.83 20.52
C ASP A 81 -8.79 -5.46 19.81
N ALA A 82 -8.95 -5.46 18.49
CA ALA A 82 -9.02 -4.24 17.70
C ALA A 82 -10.22 -3.39 18.09
N VAL A 83 -9.94 -2.22 18.65
CA VAL A 83 -10.98 -1.21 18.90
C VAL A 83 -11.05 -0.28 17.69
N ASP A 84 -12.24 -0.14 17.11
CA ASP A 84 -12.49 0.87 16.08
C ASP A 84 -12.30 2.27 16.70
N GLU A 85 -11.28 3.00 16.23
CA GLU A 85 -10.98 4.36 16.71
C GLU A 85 -12.17 5.33 16.50
N THR A 86 -13.09 5.05 15.57
CA THR A 86 -14.29 5.86 15.37
C THR A 86 -15.29 5.68 16.52
N LEU A 87 -15.38 4.48 17.11
CA LEU A 87 -16.17 4.21 18.32
C LEU A 87 -15.61 4.92 19.56
N LEU A 88 -14.31 5.24 19.57
CA LEU A 88 -13.68 6.04 20.63
C LEU A 88 -13.91 7.55 20.44
N ARG A 89 -14.10 8.01 19.20
CA ARG A 89 -14.26 9.43 18.86
C ARG A 89 -15.69 9.92 18.93
N LEU A 90 -16.67 9.05 18.69
CA LEU A 90 -18.08 9.39 18.71
C LEU A 90 -18.78 8.62 19.83
N PRO A 91 -19.69 9.25 20.59
CA PRO A 91 -20.51 8.50 21.53
C PRO A 91 -21.30 7.45 20.75
N SER A 92 -21.17 6.18 21.14
CA SER A 92 -21.93 5.09 20.52
C SER A 92 -23.41 5.45 20.49
N PRO A 93 -24.10 5.28 19.34
CA PRO A 93 -25.53 5.56 19.26
C PRO A 93 -26.27 4.76 20.32
N ARG A 94 -27.02 5.45 21.19
CA ARG A 94 -27.74 4.80 22.31
C ARG A 94 -29.15 4.36 21.96
N GLN A 95 -29.66 4.72 20.78
CA GLN A 95 -31.03 4.43 20.38
C GLN A 95 -31.09 4.03 18.92
N GLU A 96 -31.62 2.83 18.68
CA GLU A 96 -32.05 2.37 17.38
C GLU A 96 -33.51 2.83 17.21
N VAL A 97 -33.76 3.80 16.33
CA VAL A 97 -35.13 4.20 16.00
C VAL A 97 -35.64 3.23 14.94
N THR A 98 -36.40 2.23 15.38
CA THR A 98 -37.17 1.37 14.48
C THR A 98 -38.37 2.17 13.99
N ALA A 99 -38.43 2.39 12.67
CA ALA A 99 -39.56 3.00 11.99
C ALA A 99 -40.68 1.98 11.74
#